data_AF-A0A2D4MSZ4-F1
#
_entry.id   AF-A0A2D4MSZ4-F1
#
_cell.length_a   1.000
_cell.length_b   1.000
_cell.length_c   1.000
_cell.angle_alpha   90.00
_cell.angle_beta   90.00
_cell.angle_gamma   90.00
#
_symmetry.space_group_name_H-M   'P 1'
#
loop_
_entity.id
_entity.type
_entity.pdbx_description
1 polymer ?
#
loop_
_entity_poly.entity_id
_entity_poly.type
_entity_poly.pdbx_seq_one_letter_code
_entity_poly.pdbx_strand_id
1 'polypeptide(L)'
;HFYPVFLCYFRELLASQAGRKRLRDSQNGIEVVPIIDPVKRARVLNPEGLALGAVIATSRKAKRNLIDDSFNRYTFQEEEGELPEWFVHEEHQHRRKPLPVDHQTVEEYRQRWREINARPIKKVAEAKARKKRRMLKKLEQMKKKAESVVNTVDISEREKTAQLRSIYKKAGLGKEKRQVTYVVAKKGAGRKVRRPAGVKGHFKVVDRRLKKDMKAQKHKEQKPRRKKQK
;
A
#
# COMPACT_ATOMS: atom_id res chain seq x y z
N HIS A 1 7.65 11.82 -29.85
CA HIS A 1 8.95 11.31 -30.33
C HIS A 1 9.87 10.98 -29.16
N PHE A 2 10.68 9.93 -29.30
CA PHE A 2 11.67 9.39 -28.34
C PHE A 2 11.06 8.61 -27.15
N TYR A 3 11.08 7.28 -27.04
CA TYR A 3 11.85 6.22 -27.70
C TYR A 3 11.03 4.90 -27.73
N PRO A 4 10.61 4.41 -28.90
CA PRO A 4 10.30 3.00 -29.11
C PRO A 4 11.25 2.43 -30.17
N VAL A 5 12.56 2.38 -29.88
CA VAL A 5 13.56 1.73 -30.78
C VAL A 5 14.68 1.00 -29.99
N PHE A 6 14.80 1.21 -28.68
CA PHE A 6 15.99 0.76 -27.93
C PHE A 6 15.98 -0.70 -27.41
N LEU A 7 15.01 -1.52 -27.82
CA LEU A 7 14.99 -2.96 -27.50
C LEU A 7 14.90 -3.86 -28.74
N CYS A 8 14.98 -3.28 -29.95
CA CYS A 8 15.07 -4.06 -31.19
C CYS A 8 16.53 -4.31 -31.62
N TYR A 9 17.48 -3.44 -31.25
CA TYR A 9 18.87 -3.54 -31.73
C TYR A 9 19.91 -4.12 -30.75
N PHE A 10 19.54 -4.41 -29.50
CA PHE A 10 20.46 -5.09 -28.56
C PHE A 10 20.24 -6.60 -28.45
N ARG A 11 19.35 -7.16 -29.28
CA ARG A 11 19.10 -8.60 -29.45
C ARG A 11 19.45 -9.06 -30.88
N GLU A 12 20.44 -8.44 -31.49
CA GLU A 12 20.86 -8.81 -32.85
C GLU A 12 22.39 -8.88 -33.04
N LEU A 13 23.19 -8.78 -31.96
CA LEU A 13 24.65 -8.76 -32.10
C LEU A 13 25.45 -9.64 -31.11
N LEU A 14 24.80 -10.54 -30.35
CA LEU A 14 25.51 -11.53 -29.50
C LEU A 14 24.70 -12.82 -29.27
N ALA A 15 24.27 -13.49 -30.35
CA ALA A 15 23.89 -14.91 -30.29
C ALA A 15 23.94 -15.59 -31.66
N SER A 16 24.91 -15.20 -32.51
CA SER A 16 25.31 -15.99 -33.67
C SER A 16 26.46 -16.90 -33.23
N GLN A 17 26.13 -17.97 -32.50
CA GLN A 17 26.92 -19.18 -32.24
C GLN A 17 26.23 -20.02 -31.16
N ALA A 18 25.21 -20.80 -31.54
CA ALA A 18 24.79 -21.99 -30.80
C ALA A 18 23.85 -22.81 -31.70
N GLY A 19 24.39 -23.86 -32.30
CA GLY A 19 23.60 -24.84 -33.06
C GLY A 19 22.48 -25.41 -32.21
N ARG A 20 21.29 -25.50 -32.81
CA ARG A 20 20.11 -26.16 -32.22
C ARG A 20 20.41 -27.65 -32.02
N LYS A 21 20.81 -28.06 -30.83
CA LYS A 21 20.68 -29.46 -30.39
C LYS A 21 19.24 -29.66 -29.92
N ARG A 22 18.45 -30.42 -30.69
CA ARG A 22 17.20 -31.02 -30.22
C ARG A 22 17.58 -32.08 -29.18
N LEU A 23 17.24 -31.89 -27.90
CA LEU A 23 17.17 -33.02 -26.98
C LEU A 23 15.86 -33.75 -27.29
N ARG A 24 15.96 -34.97 -27.83
CA ARG A 24 14.90 -35.96 -27.71
C ARG A 24 15.02 -36.56 -26.31
N ASP A 25 14.18 -36.11 -25.39
CA ASP A 25 13.88 -36.92 -24.22
C ASP A 25 12.84 -37.96 -24.65
N SER A 26 13.33 -39.14 -25.02
CA SER A 26 12.53 -40.32 -25.33
C SER A 26 12.57 -41.28 -24.14
N GLN A 27 12.08 -40.86 -22.98
CA GLN A 27 11.67 -41.77 -21.90
C GLN A 27 10.49 -41.13 -21.15
N ASN A 28 9.34 -41.82 -21.17
CA ASN A 28 8.01 -41.44 -20.67
C ASN A 28 7.17 -40.68 -21.73
N GLY A 29 6.24 -41.41 -22.36
CA GLY A 29 5.35 -40.95 -23.43
C GLY A 29 4.32 -39.90 -23.01
N ILE A 30 4.79 -38.77 -22.49
CA ILE A 30 3.99 -37.57 -22.23
C ILE A 30 4.45 -36.55 -23.26
N GLU A 31 3.68 -36.40 -24.33
CA GLU A 31 3.88 -35.34 -25.30
C GLU A 31 3.48 -34.02 -24.64
N VAL A 32 4.47 -33.22 -24.23
CA VAL A 32 4.22 -31.89 -23.65
C VAL A 32 3.78 -30.96 -24.77
N VAL A 33 2.47 -30.90 -24.98
CA VAL A 33 1.83 -29.94 -25.89
C VAL A 33 2.17 -28.53 -25.38
N PRO A 34 2.77 -27.66 -26.21
CA PRO A 34 3.00 -26.28 -25.82
C PRO A 34 1.65 -25.61 -25.60
N ILE A 35 1.48 -24.94 -24.46
CA ILE A 35 0.30 -24.10 -24.20
C ILE A 35 0.38 -22.93 -25.19
N ILE A 36 -0.40 -22.99 -26.28
CA ILE A 36 -0.37 -22.02 -27.38
C ILE A 36 -0.77 -20.61 -26.89
N ASP A 37 -1.59 -20.52 -25.83
CA ASP A 37 -1.97 -19.26 -25.19
C ASP A 37 -1.88 -19.36 -23.65
N PRO A 38 -0.74 -19.06 -23.03
CA PRO A 38 -0.65 -19.01 -21.59
C PRO A 38 -1.42 -17.78 -21.11
N VAL A 39 -2.63 -18.05 -20.60
CA VAL A 39 -3.57 -17.10 -19.99
C VAL A 39 -4.21 -16.17 -21.03
N LYS A 40 -5.54 -16.24 -21.17
CA LYS A 40 -6.33 -15.10 -21.68
C LYS A 40 -5.88 -13.91 -20.85
N ARG A 41 -5.02 -13.02 -21.38
CA ARG A 41 -4.58 -11.82 -20.66
C ARG A 41 -5.88 -11.14 -20.24
N ALA A 42 -6.20 -11.20 -18.95
CA ALA A 42 -7.40 -10.54 -18.44
C ALA A 42 -7.19 -9.08 -18.79
N ARG A 43 -7.85 -8.62 -19.86
CA ARG A 43 -7.70 -7.26 -20.37
C ARG A 43 -7.97 -6.37 -19.17
N VAL A 44 -7.03 -5.49 -18.84
CA VAL A 44 -7.21 -4.58 -17.71
C VAL A 44 -8.40 -3.70 -18.07
N LEU A 45 -9.53 -3.93 -17.40
CA LEU A 45 -10.76 -3.21 -17.66
C LEU A 45 -10.68 -1.82 -17.01
N ASN A 46 -11.28 -0.85 -17.68
CA ASN A 46 -11.59 0.47 -17.11
C ASN A 46 -12.50 0.31 -15.88
N PRO A 47 -12.55 1.29 -14.96
CA PRO A 47 -13.43 1.23 -13.78
C PRO A 47 -14.91 1.02 -14.15
N GLU A 48 -15.36 1.60 -15.26
CA GLU A 48 -16.71 1.39 -15.82
C GLU A 48 -16.91 -0.05 -16.32
N GLY A 49 -15.89 -0.62 -16.96
CA GLY A 49 -15.90 -2.04 -17.36
C GLY A 49 -15.88 -2.99 -16.17
N LEU A 50 -15.19 -2.64 -15.09
CA LEU A 50 -15.24 -3.39 -13.82
C LEU A 50 -16.62 -3.32 -13.17
N ALA A 51 -17.27 -2.14 -13.19
CA ALA A 51 -18.62 -1.97 -12.68
C ALA A 51 -19.64 -2.80 -13.49
N LEU A 52 -19.57 -2.75 -14.82
CA LEU A 52 -20.38 -3.61 -15.68
C LEU A 52 -20.11 -5.10 -15.44
N GLY A 53 -18.83 -5.47 -15.29
CA GLY A 53 -18.43 -6.84 -14.99
C GLY A 53 -19.03 -7.35 -13.67
N ALA A 54 -19.08 -6.48 -12.66
CA ALA A 54 -19.74 -6.79 -11.39
C ALA A 54 -21.25 -7.01 -11.57
N VAL A 55 -21.94 -6.14 -12.31
CA VAL A 55 -23.37 -6.29 -12.61
C VAL A 55 -23.67 -7.61 -13.34
N ILE A 56 -22.85 -7.97 -14.32
CA ILE A 56 -22.95 -9.23 -15.07
C ILE A 56 -22.72 -10.43 -14.15
N ALA A 57 -21.77 -10.34 -13.22
CA ALA A 57 -21.45 -11.40 -12.28
C ALA A 57 -22.55 -11.59 -11.22
N THR A 58 -23.19 -10.51 -10.77
CA THR A 58 -24.21 -10.55 -9.72
C THR A 58 -25.54 -11.13 -10.21
N SER A 59 -25.97 -10.81 -11.44
CA SER A 59 -27.31 -11.20 -11.90
C SER A 59 -27.37 -11.62 -13.36
N ARG A 60 -27.97 -12.80 -13.60
CA ARG A 60 -28.27 -13.29 -14.96
C ARG A 60 -29.32 -12.42 -15.67
N LYS A 61 -30.26 -11.81 -14.94
CA LYS A 61 -31.25 -10.90 -15.53
C LYS A 61 -30.58 -9.62 -16.00
N ALA A 62 -29.71 -9.03 -15.16
CA ALA A 62 -28.97 -7.84 -15.55
C ALA A 62 -28.09 -8.09 -16.78
N LYS A 63 -27.44 -9.27 -16.86
CA LYS A 63 -26.73 -9.69 -18.07
C LYS A 63 -27.63 -9.70 -19.32
N ARG A 64 -28.85 -10.26 -19.25
CA ARG A 64 -29.78 -10.27 -20.38
C ARG A 64 -30.17 -8.86 -20.81
N ASN A 65 -30.58 -8.02 -19.86
CA ASN A 65 -30.93 -6.63 -20.13
C ASN A 65 -29.77 -5.86 -20.80
N LEU A 66 -28.53 -6.11 -20.37
CA LEU A 66 -27.35 -5.51 -21.00
C LEU A 66 -27.12 -5.97 -22.45
N ILE A 67 -27.46 -7.23 -22.76
CA ILE A 67 -27.40 -7.75 -24.14
C ILE A 67 -28.48 -7.08 -24.99
N ASP A 68 -29.69 -6.98 -24.45
CA ASP A 68 -30.80 -6.32 -25.14
C ASP A 68 -30.48 -4.82 -25.39
N ASP A 69 -29.92 -4.14 -24.39
CA ASP A 69 -29.46 -2.75 -24.47
C ASP A 69 -28.24 -2.55 -25.40
N SER A 70 -27.55 -3.64 -25.76
CA SER A 70 -26.38 -3.54 -26.63
C SER A 70 -26.80 -3.12 -28.04
N PHE A 71 -27.98 -3.54 -28.51
CA PHE A 71 -28.61 -3.10 -29.75
C PHE A 71 -29.03 -1.63 -29.63
N ASN A 72 -28.36 -0.74 -30.37
CA ASN A 72 -28.55 0.70 -30.30
C ASN A 72 -28.30 1.35 -31.66
N ARG A 73 -28.55 2.67 -31.78
CA ARG A 73 -28.37 3.44 -33.02
C ARG A 73 -27.00 3.25 -33.69
N TYR A 74 -25.98 2.87 -32.92
CA TYR A 74 -24.60 2.77 -33.36
C TYR A 74 -24.11 1.33 -33.58
N THR A 75 -24.97 0.29 -33.56
CA THR A 75 -24.53 -1.12 -33.64
C THR A 75 -24.23 -1.66 -35.02
N PHE A 76 -24.86 -1.12 -36.06
CA PHE A 76 -24.61 -1.55 -37.44
C PHE A 76 -23.67 -0.55 -38.09
N GLN A 77 -22.37 -0.85 -38.03
CA GLN A 77 -21.32 -0.13 -38.75
C GLN A 77 -20.75 -1.10 -39.78
N GLU A 78 -20.76 -0.71 -41.05
CA GLU A 78 -20.01 -1.43 -42.09
C GLU A 78 -18.51 -1.26 -41.84
N GLU A 79 -17.75 -2.28 -42.20
CA GLU A 79 -16.41 -2.59 -41.71
C GLU A 79 -15.42 -1.41 -41.78
N GLU A 80 -14.66 -1.24 -40.69
CA GLU A 80 -13.66 -0.20 -40.40
C GLU A 80 -12.41 -0.38 -41.30
N GLY A 81 -12.59 -0.30 -42.63
CA GLY A 81 -11.57 -0.60 -43.63
C GLY A 81 -10.91 0.61 -44.28
N GLU A 82 -11.59 1.77 -44.35
CA GLU A 82 -11.12 2.92 -45.17
C GLU A 82 -11.44 4.30 -44.57
N LEU A 83 -11.69 4.42 -43.26
CA LEU A 83 -11.93 5.73 -42.66
C LEU A 83 -10.64 6.37 -42.14
N PRO A 84 -10.41 7.67 -42.41
CA PRO A 84 -9.29 8.39 -41.82
C PRO A 84 -9.31 8.37 -40.28
N GLU A 85 -8.14 8.26 -39.67
CA GLU A 85 -7.97 8.23 -38.20
C GLU A 85 -8.63 9.43 -37.49
N TRP A 86 -8.60 10.62 -38.12
CA TRP A 86 -9.23 11.81 -37.54
C TRP A 86 -10.76 11.66 -37.44
N PHE A 87 -11.39 10.98 -38.40
CA PHE A 87 -12.83 10.72 -38.41
C PHE A 87 -13.18 9.69 -37.34
N VAL A 88 -12.42 8.60 -37.25
CA VAL A 88 -12.61 7.55 -36.23
C VAL A 88 -12.44 8.12 -34.81
N HIS A 89 -11.47 9.02 -34.62
CA HIS A 89 -11.25 9.66 -33.33
C HIS A 89 -12.41 10.58 -32.92
N GLU A 90 -12.87 11.44 -33.83
CA GLU A 90 -14.03 12.32 -33.61
C GLU A 90 -15.30 11.50 -33.36
N GLU A 91 -15.47 10.45 -34.15
CA GLU A 91 -16.57 9.51 -34.02
C GLU A 91 -16.61 8.82 -32.65
N HIS A 92 -15.48 8.31 -32.17
CA HIS A 92 -15.37 7.72 -30.83
C HIS A 92 -15.66 8.70 -29.70
N GLN A 93 -15.45 10.01 -29.90
CA GLN A 93 -15.78 11.01 -28.88
C GLN A 93 -17.29 11.27 -28.81
N HIS A 94 -17.96 11.37 -29.97
CA HIS A 94 -19.37 11.75 -30.04
C HIS A 94 -20.36 10.57 -30.05
N ARG A 95 -19.95 9.39 -30.51
CA ARG A 95 -20.79 8.17 -30.54
C ARG A 95 -20.62 7.34 -29.26
N ARG A 96 -20.97 7.92 -28.10
CA ARG A 96 -20.93 7.22 -26.80
C ARG A 96 -22.32 7.10 -26.18
N LYS A 97 -22.81 5.86 -26.03
CA LYS A 97 -24.00 5.58 -25.23
C LYS A 97 -23.63 5.60 -23.74
N PRO A 98 -24.36 6.33 -22.87
CA PRO A 98 -24.13 6.24 -21.44
C PRO A 98 -24.42 4.82 -20.94
N LEU A 99 -23.49 4.25 -20.16
CA LEU A 99 -23.64 2.90 -19.63
C LEU A 99 -24.70 2.90 -18.51
N PRO A 100 -25.57 1.88 -18.42
CA PRO A 100 -26.56 1.76 -17.36
C PRO A 100 -25.90 1.23 -16.07
N VAL A 101 -24.97 2.00 -15.50
CA VAL A 101 -24.29 1.71 -14.25
C VAL A 101 -24.40 2.89 -13.30
N ASP A 102 -24.48 2.61 -12.01
CA ASP A 102 -24.49 3.66 -11.00
C ASP A 102 -23.13 4.35 -10.92
N HIS A 103 -23.16 5.68 -10.86
CA HIS A 103 -21.96 6.51 -10.78
C HIS A 103 -21.20 6.26 -9.47
N GLN A 104 -21.90 5.91 -8.38
CA GLN A 104 -21.26 5.63 -7.10
C GLN A 104 -20.34 4.40 -7.21
N THR A 105 -20.83 3.31 -7.80
CA THR A 105 -20.05 2.10 -8.03
C THR A 105 -18.82 2.35 -8.90
N VAL A 106 -18.94 3.15 -9.95
CA VAL A 106 -17.81 3.53 -10.80
C VAL A 106 -16.76 4.32 -10.01
N GLU A 107 -17.20 5.25 -9.17
CA GLU A 107 -16.29 6.07 -8.35
C GLU A 107 -15.57 5.24 -7.28
N GLU A 108 -16.22 4.23 -6.71
CA GLU A 108 -15.58 3.26 -5.81
C GLU A 108 -14.42 2.52 -6.50
N TYR A 109 -14.63 2.03 -7.72
CA TYR A 109 -13.56 1.40 -8.50
C TYR A 109 -12.43 2.39 -8.85
N ARG A 110 -12.76 3.64 -9.17
CA ARG A 110 -11.76 4.71 -9.38
C ARG A 110 -10.96 5.01 -8.11
N GLN A 111 -11.61 5.05 -6.95
CA GLN A 111 -10.95 5.23 -5.66
C GLN A 111 -10.00 4.06 -5.36
N ARG A 112 -10.46 2.82 -5.55
CA ARG A 112 -9.63 1.63 -5.37
C ARG A 112 -8.38 1.65 -6.26
N TRP A 113 -8.51 2.06 -7.51
CA TRP A 113 -7.38 2.25 -8.42
C TRP A 113 -6.41 3.33 -7.92
N ARG A 114 -6.92 4.47 -7.46
CA ARG A 114 -6.11 5.53 -6.86
C ARG A 114 -5.38 5.06 -5.61
N GLU A 115 -6.01 4.26 -4.76
CA GLU A 115 -5.38 3.71 -3.55
C GLU A 115 -4.20 2.78 -3.86
N ILE A 116 -4.36 1.90 -4.85
CA ILE A 116 -3.31 1.01 -5.33
C ILE A 116 -2.13 1.84 -5.87
N ASN A 117 -2.42 2.86 -6.68
CA ASN A 117 -1.40 3.72 -7.27
C ASN A 117 -0.74 4.67 -6.25
N ALA A 118 -1.49 5.14 -5.24
CA ALA A 118 -0.98 6.03 -4.20
C ALA A 118 0.11 5.36 -3.34
N ARG A 119 0.09 4.02 -3.25
CA ARG A 119 1.08 3.25 -2.49
C ARG A 119 1.70 2.15 -3.36
N PRO A 120 2.58 2.53 -4.32
CA PRO A 120 3.15 1.55 -5.23
C PRO A 120 4.03 0.56 -4.47
N ILE A 121 3.90 -0.72 -4.80
CA ILE A 121 4.55 -1.86 -4.12
C ILE A 121 6.06 -1.62 -3.94
N LYS A 122 6.72 -1.12 -4.99
CA LYS A 122 8.15 -0.75 -4.99
C LYS A 122 8.48 0.25 -3.87
N LYS A 123 7.68 1.31 -3.70
CA LYS A 123 7.91 2.35 -2.68
C LYS A 123 7.59 1.87 -1.28
N VAL A 124 6.59 1.01 -1.12
CA VAL A 124 6.27 0.37 0.17
C VAL A 124 7.42 -0.55 0.60
N ALA A 125 7.94 -1.37 -0.32
CA ALA A 125 9.09 -2.24 -0.08
C ALA A 125 10.35 -1.43 0.25
N GLU A 126 10.63 -0.38 -0.52
CA GLU A 126 11.76 0.53 -0.28
C GLU A 126 11.64 1.22 1.10
N ALA A 127 10.46 1.67 1.48
CA ALA A 127 10.21 2.28 2.79
C ALA A 127 10.43 1.28 3.94
N LYS A 128 9.94 0.04 3.80
CA LYS A 128 10.20 -1.04 4.78
C LYS A 128 11.70 -1.35 4.89
N ALA A 129 12.41 -1.46 3.76
CA ALA A 129 13.85 -1.70 3.73
C ALA A 129 14.63 -0.55 4.40
N ARG A 130 14.29 0.71 4.11
CA ARG A 130 14.89 1.88 4.77
C ARG A 130 14.65 1.87 6.28
N LYS A 131 13.44 1.53 6.73
CA LYS A 131 13.13 1.42 8.16
C LYS A 131 13.95 0.31 8.84
N LYS A 132 14.05 -0.87 8.21
CA LYS A 132 14.88 -1.99 8.68
C LYS A 132 16.35 -1.57 8.76
N ARG A 133 16.89 -0.95 7.70
CA ARG A 133 18.28 -0.45 7.66
C ARG A 133 18.57 0.56 8.77
N ARG A 134 17.66 1.51 9.03
CA ARG A 134 17.80 2.48 10.13
C ARG A 134 17.83 1.78 11.50
N MET A 135 16.99 0.77 11.70
CA MET A 135 16.95 0.00 12.94
C MET A 135 18.25 -0.81 13.14
N LEU A 136 18.71 -1.52 12.11
CA LEU A 136 19.96 -2.29 12.15
C LEU A 136 21.17 -1.39 12.39
N LYS A 137 21.29 -0.27 11.66
CA LYS A 137 22.37 0.70 11.86
C LYS A 137 22.39 1.23 13.30
N LYS A 138 21.22 1.47 13.91
CA LYS A 138 21.14 1.89 15.31
C LYS A 138 21.63 0.78 16.26
N LEU A 139 21.24 -0.47 16.02
CA LEU A 139 21.70 -1.61 16.83
C LEU A 139 23.21 -1.81 16.72
N GLU A 140 23.78 -1.75 15.52
CA GLU A 140 25.22 -1.83 15.27
C GLU A 140 25.98 -0.71 15.99
N GLN A 141 25.49 0.53 15.92
CA GLN A 141 26.08 1.65 16.65
C GLN A 141 26.06 1.44 18.16
N MET A 142 25.02 0.81 18.71
CA MET A 142 24.94 0.52 20.15
C MET A 142 25.87 -0.63 20.55
N LYS A 143 25.98 -1.67 19.72
CA LYS A 143 26.94 -2.77 19.92
C LYS A 143 28.38 -2.23 19.97
N LYS A 144 28.78 -1.44 18.97
CA LYS A 144 30.10 -0.79 18.93
C LYS A 144 30.37 0.08 20.16
N LYS A 145 29.36 0.82 20.65
CA LYS A 145 29.49 1.62 21.89
C LYS A 145 29.60 0.74 23.14
N ALA A 146 28.89 -0.38 23.20
CA ALA A 146 28.99 -1.32 24.31
C ALA A 146 30.37 -1.99 24.33
N GLU A 147 30.86 -2.45 23.18
CA GLU A 147 32.21 -3.01 23.01
C GLU A 147 33.29 -2.00 23.43
N SER A 148 33.17 -0.74 23.00
CA SER A 148 34.09 0.33 23.41
C SER A 148 34.15 0.52 24.93
N VAL A 149 33.03 0.46 25.65
CA VAL A 149 32.98 0.60 27.12
C VAL A 149 33.53 -0.63 27.84
N VAL A 150 33.40 -1.81 27.23
CA VAL A 150 33.98 -3.05 27.80
C VAL A 150 35.51 -3.03 27.69
N ASN A 151 36.03 -2.54 26.55
CA ASN A 151 37.46 -2.54 26.23
C ASN A 151 38.28 -1.46 26.95
N THR A 152 37.64 -0.44 27.54
CA THR A 152 38.37 0.55 28.37
C THR A 152 38.85 -0.11 29.66
N VAL A 153 40.17 -0.16 29.85
CA VAL A 153 40.83 -0.81 31.00
C VAL A 153 40.76 0.07 32.26
N ASP A 154 40.77 1.39 32.12
CA ASP A 154 40.89 2.36 33.23
C ASP A 154 39.60 2.58 34.06
N ILE A 155 38.56 1.77 33.84
CA ILE A 155 37.23 1.97 34.46
C ILE A 155 36.89 0.78 35.36
N SER A 156 36.33 1.04 36.54
CA SER A 156 35.85 -0.02 37.46
C SER A 156 34.66 -0.80 36.86
N GLU A 157 34.52 -2.08 37.20
CA GLU A 157 33.42 -2.92 36.68
C GLU A 157 32.02 -2.34 36.99
N ARG A 158 31.87 -1.71 38.15
CA ARG A 158 30.63 -1.05 38.57
C ARG A 158 30.26 0.12 37.65
N GLU A 159 31.24 0.88 37.19
CA GLU A 159 31.03 1.97 36.25
C GLU A 159 30.79 1.45 34.82
N LYS A 160 31.49 0.39 34.39
CA LYS A 160 31.22 -0.29 33.10
C LYS A 160 29.76 -0.72 33.02
N THR A 161 29.24 -1.39 34.05
CA THR A 161 27.83 -1.84 34.08
C THR A 161 26.84 -0.67 34.09
N ALA A 162 27.14 0.43 34.79
CA ALA A 162 26.32 1.64 34.78
C ALA A 162 26.28 2.29 33.38
N GLN A 163 27.42 2.37 32.70
CA GLN A 163 27.54 2.91 31.34
C GLN A 163 26.82 2.02 30.32
N LEU A 164 27.00 0.69 30.39
CA LEU A 164 26.25 -0.29 29.59
C LEU A 164 24.73 -0.15 29.76
N ARG A 165 24.24 -0.06 31.01
CA ARG A 165 22.82 0.20 31.30
C ARG A 165 22.34 1.50 30.64
N SER A 166 23.16 2.54 30.63
CA SER A 166 22.84 3.81 29.97
C SER A 166 22.75 3.69 28.45
N ILE A 167 23.63 2.91 27.81
CA ILE A 167 23.65 2.65 26.36
C ILE A 167 22.36 1.92 25.94
N TYR A 168 21.99 0.85 26.65
CA TYR A 168 20.76 0.12 26.38
C TYR A 168 19.50 0.96 26.65
N LYS A 169 19.49 1.78 27.70
CA LYS A 169 18.39 2.72 28.00
C LYS A 169 18.21 3.77 26.90
N LYS A 170 19.30 4.25 26.29
CA LYS A 170 19.31 5.17 25.14
C LYS A 170 18.87 4.47 23.84
N ALA A 171 19.20 3.18 23.67
CA ALA A 171 18.75 2.39 22.53
C ALA A 171 17.22 2.26 22.49
N GLY A 172 16.57 2.29 23.66
CA GLY A 172 15.12 2.15 23.80
C GLY A 172 14.64 0.70 23.76
N LEU A 173 15.57 -0.26 23.74
CA LEU A 173 15.30 -1.66 24.01
C LEU A 173 14.84 -1.77 25.48
N GLY A 174 13.59 -2.19 25.69
CA GLY A 174 13.02 -2.34 27.03
C GLY A 174 12.23 -1.14 27.56
N LYS A 175 11.98 -0.09 26.76
CA LYS A 175 10.91 0.87 27.11
C LYS A 175 9.56 0.23 26.81
N GLU A 176 9.13 -0.68 27.66
CA GLU A 176 7.73 -1.09 27.68
C GLU A 176 6.89 0.16 27.90
N LYS A 177 5.81 0.32 27.12
CA LYS A 177 4.89 1.43 27.33
C LYS A 177 4.35 1.28 28.74
N ARG A 178 4.77 2.17 29.64
CA ARG A 178 4.26 2.21 31.01
C ARG A 178 2.74 2.22 30.93
N GLN A 179 2.11 1.15 31.39
CA GLN A 179 0.65 1.08 31.44
C GLN A 179 0.19 2.18 32.39
N VAL A 180 -0.47 3.19 31.84
CA VAL A 180 -0.99 4.30 32.64
C VAL A 180 -2.39 3.90 33.08
N THR A 181 -2.53 3.53 34.35
CA THR A 181 -3.84 3.26 34.93
C THR A 181 -4.60 4.57 35.09
N TYR A 182 -5.78 4.66 34.49
CA TYR A 182 -6.65 5.82 34.62
C TYR A 182 -7.54 5.67 35.86
N VAL A 183 -7.48 6.66 36.75
CA VAL A 183 -8.29 6.68 37.98
C VAL A 183 -9.26 7.84 37.89
N VAL A 184 -10.55 7.60 38.10
CA VAL A 184 -11.55 8.67 38.08
C VAL A 184 -11.52 9.44 39.40
N ALA A 185 -11.44 10.76 39.34
CA ALA A 185 -11.54 11.60 40.54
C ALA A 185 -12.96 11.56 41.11
N LYS A 186 -13.09 11.31 42.41
CA LYS A 186 -14.36 11.47 43.14
C LYS A 186 -14.56 12.93 43.56
N LYS A 187 -15.81 13.35 43.74
CA LYS A 187 -16.18 14.70 44.18
C LYS A 187 -15.46 15.02 45.50
N GLY A 188 -14.72 16.13 45.55
CA GLY A 188 -13.91 16.53 46.73
C GLY A 188 -12.44 16.09 46.70
N ALA A 189 -12.01 15.30 45.72
CA ALA A 189 -10.59 15.01 45.54
C ALA A 189 -9.86 16.24 44.99
N GLY A 190 -9.03 16.88 45.82
CA GLY A 190 -8.24 18.05 45.44
C GLY A 190 -7.20 17.76 44.33
N ARG A 191 -6.45 18.79 43.94
CA ARG A 191 -5.44 18.73 42.84
C ARG A 191 -4.34 17.68 43.06
N LYS A 192 -4.06 17.30 44.32
CA LYS A 192 -3.18 16.17 44.69
C LYS A 192 -4.02 15.04 45.27
N VAL A 193 -4.18 13.97 44.51
CA VAL A 193 -4.84 12.74 44.97
C VAL A 193 -3.76 11.78 45.48
N ARG A 194 -3.91 11.28 46.71
CA ARG A 194 -3.05 10.23 47.27
C ARG A 194 -3.16 8.97 46.40
N ARG A 195 -2.08 8.19 46.29
CA ARG A 195 -2.08 6.95 45.49
C ARG A 195 -3.20 6.02 45.99
N PRO A 196 -4.15 5.63 45.12
CA PRO A 196 -5.21 4.71 45.50
C PRO A 196 -4.62 3.31 45.76
N ALA A 197 -5.23 2.58 46.70
CA ALA A 197 -4.84 1.20 47.00
C ALA A 197 -4.98 0.32 45.74
N GLY A 198 -4.00 -0.55 45.50
CA GLY A 198 -3.99 -1.49 44.37
C GLY A 198 -3.39 -0.97 43.05
N VAL A 199 -3.09 0.33 42.92
CA VAL A 199 -2.50 0.86 41.67
C VAL A 199 -0.97 0.93 41.77
N LYS A 200 -0.29 0.00 41.10
CA LYS A 200 1.18 -0.05 40.98
C LYS A 200 1.64 0.72 39.74
N GLY A 201 2.62 1.62 39.90
CA GLY A 201 3.22 2.36 38.79
C GLY A 201 2.65 3.77 38.56
N HIS A 202 2.71 4.23 37.31
CA HIS A 202 2.29 5.59 36.94
C HIS A 202 0.77 5.61 36.70
N PHE A 203 0.05 6.44 37.44
CA PHE A 203 -1.38 6.59 37.28
C PHE A 203 -1.73 8.01 36.85
N LYS A 204 -2.75 8.16 36.02
CA LYS A 204 -3.29 9.45 35.61
C LYS A 204 -4.70 9.59 36.16
N VAL A 205 -4.90 10.60 37.01
CA VAL A 205 -6.22 10.95 37.49
C VAL A 205 -6.97 11.66 36.37
N VAL A 206 -8.18 11.19 36.07
CA VAL A 206 -9.06 11.76 35.04
C VAL A 206 -10.32 12.27 35.72
N ASP A 207 -10.64 13.53 35.47
CA ASP A 207 -11.92 14.13 35.86
C ASP A 207 -12.78 14.39 34.61
N ARG A 208 -14.09 14.62 34.81
CA ARG A 208 -15.07 14.90 33.75
C ARG A 208 -14.64 16.07 32.87
N ARG A 209 -14.09 17.14 33.46
CA ARG A 209 -13.58 18.30 32.72
C ARG A 209 -12.40 17.93 31.82
N LEU A 210 -11.40 17.22 32.35
CA LEU A 210 -10.25 16.76 31.57
C LEU A 210 -10.68 15.86 30.39
N LYS A 211 -11.66 14.98 30.60
CA LYS A 211 -12.23 14.16 29.52
C LYS A 211 -12.86 15.03 28.43
N LYS A 212 -13.59 16.09 28.80
CA LYS A 212 -14.22 17.03 27.87
C LYS A 212 -13.18 17.83 27.07
N ASP A 213 -12.15 18.35 27.74
CA ASP A 213 -11.09 19.14 27.12
C ASP A 213 -10.26 18.30 26.14
N MET A 214 -9.88 17.08 26.52
CA MET A 214 -9.18 16.14 25.64
C MET A 214 -10.04 15.73 24.43
N LYS A 215 -11.37 15.56 24.62
CA LYS A 215 -12.29 15.27 23.51
C LYS A 215 -12.34 16.45 22.53
N ALA A 216 -12.45 17.67 23.03
CA ALA A 216 -12.45 18.87 22.21
C ALA A 216 -11.12 19.06 21.44
N GLN A 217 -9.98 18.80 22.10
CA GLN A 217 -8.66 18.84 21.44
C GLN A 217 -8.56 17.81 20.32
N LYS A 218 -8.95 16.55 20.56
CA LYS A 218 -8.95 15.51 19.52
C LYS A 218 -9.83 15.88 18.32
N HIS A 219 -11.02 16.45 18.55
CA HIS A 219 -11.86 16.92 17.45
C HIS A 219 -11.22 18.08 16.67
N LYS A 220 -10.49 18.98 17.34
CA LYS A 220 -9.73 20.04 16.66
C LYS A 220 -8.55 19.49 15.85
N GLU A 221 -7.87 18.45 16.34
CA GLU A 221 -6.76 17.80 15.63
C GLU A 221 -7.22 16.99 14.40
N GLN A 222 -8.39 16.35 14.48
CA GLN A 222 -8.98 15.64 13.35
C GLN A 222 -9.42 16.58 12.22
N LYS A 223 -9.80 17.82 12.57
CA LYS A 223 -10.10 18.84 11.55
C LYS A 223 -8.79 19.24 10.84
N PRO A 224 -8.73 19.18 9.50
CA PRO A 224 -7.55 19.62 8.78
C PRO A 224 -7.26 21.08 9.11
N ARG A 225 -6.04 21.37 9.56
CA ARG A 225 -5.63 22.76 9.85
C ARG A 225 -5.75 23.57 8.55
N ARG A 226 -6.68 24.53 8.51
CA ARG A 226 -6.75 25.52 7.43
C ARG A 226 -5.38 26.21 7.34
N LYS A 227 -4.69 26.08 6.21
CA LYS A 227 -3.47 26.85 5.92
C LYS A 227 -3.86 28.33 6.01
N LYS A 228 -3.29 29.06 6.97
CA LYS A 228 -3.34 30.53 6.95
C LYS A 228 -2.66 30.96 5.65
N GLN A 229 -3.45 31.48 4.71
CA GLN A 229 -2.89 32.26 3.60
C GLN A 229 -2.20 33.46 4.25
N LYS A 230 -0.92 33.64 3.93
CA LYS A 230 -0.14 34.83 4.28
C LYS A 230 -0.41 35.87 3.22
#